data_AF-A0A5C7AT18-F1
#
_entry.id   AF-A0A5C7AT18-F1
#
_cell.length_a   1.000
_cell.length_b   1.000
_cell.length_c   1.000
_cell.angle_alpha   90.00
_cell.angle_beta   90.00
_cell.angle_gamma   90.00
#
_symmetry.space_group_name_H-M   'P 1'
#
loop_
_entity.id
_entity.type
_entity.pdbx_description
1 polymer ?
#
loop_
_entity_poly.entity_id
_entity_poly.type
_entity_poly.pdbx_seq_one_letter_code
_entity_poly.pdbx_strand_id
1 'polypeptide(L)' 'MPKLSFSFMRKPKTKDTGLRGTFGGRLYVDKNVFYRRQDIQDIINEIKNSESIKEQISQSKASA' A
#
# COMPACT_ATOMS: atom_id res chain seq x y z
N MET A 1 30.34 1.86 40.41
CA MET A 1 29.00 2.01 39.82
C MET A 1 29.12 2.00 38.30
N PRO A 2 28.70 0.96 37.57
CA PRO A 2 28.77 0.97 36.12
C PRO A 2 27.54 1.71 35.56
N LYS A 3 27.77 2.77 34.78
CA LYS A 3 26.73 3.44 33.98
C LYS A 3 26.52 2.61 32.72
N LEU A 4 25.54 1.70 32.76
CA LEU A 4 25.09 0.96 31.58
C LEU A 4 24.24 1.87 30.71
N SER A 5 24.84 2.50 29.70
CA SER A 5 24.13 3.21 28.65
C SER A 5 23.59 2.23 27.62
N PHE A 6 22.38 1.71 27.84
CA PHE A 6 21.65 0.95 26.82
C PHE A 6 20.99 1.90 25.82
N SER A 7 21.71 2.28 24.76
CA SER A 7 21.10 2.88 23.58
C SER A 7 20.87 1.77 22.53
N PHE A 8 19.75 1.06 22.64
CA PHE A 8 19.33 0.03 21.67
C PHE A 8 17.89 0.18 21.19
N MET A 9 17.31 1.39 21.24
CA MET A 9 16.06 1.66 20.53
C MET A 9 16.33 2.00 19.06
N ARG A 10 16.65 0.98 18.25
CA ARG A 10 16.48 1.09 16.80
C ARG A 10 14.98 1.18 16.53
N LYS A 11 14.46 2.37 16.24
CA LYS A 11 13.07 2.54 15.80
C LYS A 11 12.83 1.62 14.59
N PRO A 12 11.73 0.84 14.54
CA PRO A 12 11.44 0.01 13.38
C PRO A 12 11.40 0.92 12.16
N LYS A 13 12.16 0.56 11.11
CA LYS A 13 12.06 1.25 9.81
C LYS A 13 10.64 1.02 9.32
N THR A 14 9.76 2.01 9.52
CA THR A 14 8.41 1.99 8.97
C THR A 14 8.55 1.97 7.46
N LYS A 15 8.01 0.91 6.84
CA LYS A 15 7.98 0.78 5.38
C LYS A 15 7.21 1.97 4.81
N ASP A 16 7.73 2.56 3.75
CA ASP A 16 7.05 3.66 3.08
C ASP A 16 5.77 3.14 2.41
N THR A 17 4.61 3.60 2.89
CA THR A 17 3.30 3.16 2.40
C THR A 17 2.87 3.89 1.13
N GLY A 18 3.55 4.97 0.76
CA GLY A 18 3.13 5.90 -0.28
C GLY A 18 2.04 6.89 0.16
N LEU A 19 1.57 6.83 1.41
CA LEU A 19 0.65 7.84 1.95
C LEU A 19 1.43 9.12 2.26
N ARG A 20 0.90 10.25 1.80
CA ARG A 20 1.51 11.57 1.93
C ARG A 20 0.50 12.57 2.46
N GLY A 21 0.98 13.49 3.30
CA GLY A 21 0.22 14.66 3.71
C GLY A 21 0.57 15.88 2.86
N THR A 22 -0.40 16.75 2.64
CA THR A 22 -0.17 18.12 2.16
C THR A 22 -0.14 19.09 3.34
N PHE A 23 0.45 20.27 3.14
CA PHE A 23 0.41 21.35 4.14
C PHE A 23 -1.03 21.80 4.48
N GLY A 24 -1.98 21.60 3.57
CA GLY A 24 -3.40 21.86 3.79
C GLY A 24 -4.14 20.72 4.51
N GLY A 25 -3.44 19.75 5.11
CA GLY A 25 -4.04 18.66 5.87
C GLY A 25 -4.74 17.59 5.02
N ARG A 26 -4.55 17.58 3.70
CA ARG A 26 -5.11 16.55 2.82
C ARG A 26 -4.15 15.36 2.73
N LEU A 27 -4.72 14.16 2.67
CA LEU A 27 -3.97 12.94 2.39
C LEU A 27 -4.05 12.60 0.90
N TYR A 28 -2.94 12.20 0.32
CA TYR A 28 -2.89 11.64 -1.03
C TYR A 28 -1.97 10.43 -1.07
N VAL A 29 -2.21 9.59 -2.08
CA VAL A 29 -1.40 8.41 -2.35
C VAL A 29 -0.41 8.73 -3.46
N ASP A 30 0.88 8.66 -3.15
CA ASP A 30 1.93 8.63 -4.15
C ASP A 30 1.87 7.30 -4.88
N LYS A 31 1.33 7.35 -6.11
CA LYS A 31 1.14 6.18 -6.97
C LYS A 31 2.44 5.42 -7.22
N ASN A 32 3.57 6.14 -7.38
CA ASN A 32 4.85 5.51 -7.69
C ASN A 32 5.35 4.64 -6.55
N VAL A 33 5.08 5.04 -5.31
CA VAL A 33 5.46 4.28 -4.12
C VAL A 33 4.42 3.21 -3.82
N PHE A 34 3.14 3.58 -3.79
CA PHE A 34 2.06 2.68 -3.42
C PHE A 34 1.95 1.46 -4.33
N TYR A 35 1.98 1.65 -5.66
CA TYR A 35 1.89 0.54 -6.61
C TYR A 35 3.18 -0.28 -6.69
N ARG A 36 4.32 0.19 -6.20
CA ARG A 36 5.55 -0.65 -6.16
C ARG A 36 5.55 -1.63 -5.00
N ARG A 37 4.63 -1.52 -4.05
CA ARG A 37 4.60 -2.41 -2.89
C ARG A 37 4.15 -3.82 -3.31
N GLN A 38 4.86 -4.83 -2.81
CA GLN A 38 4.60 -6.23 -3.17
C GLN A 38 3.19 -6.67 -2.77
N ASP A 39 2.72 -6.32 -1.59
CA ASP A 39 1.38 -6.64 -1.10
C ASP A 39 0.28 -6.06 -2.00
N ILE A 40 0.47 -4.83 -2.49
CA ILE A 40 -0.44 -4.20 -3.44
C ILE A 40 -0.40 -4.90 -4.80
N GLN A 41 0.78 -5.28 -5.28
CA GLN A 41 0.93 -6.04 -6.53
C GLN A 41 0.25 -7.41 -6.46
N ASP A 42 0.40 -8.11 -5.33
CA ASP A 42 -0.21 -9.42 -5.09
C ASP A 42 -1.74 -9.33 -5.13
N ILE A 43 -2.32 -8.34 -4.43
CA ILE A 43 -3.77 -8.09 -4.44
C ILE A 43 -4.26 -7.73 -5.84
N ILE A 44 -3.53 -6.88 -6.57
CA ILE A 44 -3.90 -6.51 -7.95
C ILE A 44 -3.92 -7.75 -8.85
N ASN A 45 -2.94 -8.65 -8.69
CA ASN A 45 -2.87 -9.88 -9.47
C ASN A 45 -3.99 -10.86 -9.09
N GLU A 46 -4.31 -10.98 -7.80
CA GLU A 46 -5.45 -11.77 -7.32
C GLU A 46 -6.76 -11.27 -7.93
N ILE A 47 -7.01 -9.96 -7.88
CA ILE A 47 -8.21 -9.34 -8.46
C ILE A 47 -8.27 -9.57 -9.97
N LYS A 48 -7.16 -9.41 -10.69
CA LYS A 48 -7.10 -9.64 -12.14
C LYS A 48 -7.39 -11.09 -12.53
N ASN A 49 -7.01 -12.04 -11.68
CA ASN A 49 -7.18 -13.47 -11.94
C ASN A 49 -8.51 -14.02 -11.41
N SER A 50 -9.24 -13.25 -10.61
CA SER A 50 -10.54 -13.65 -10.07
C SER A 50 -11.60 -13.76 -11.18
N GLU A 51 -12.13 -14.96 -11.37
CA GLU A 51 -13.19 -15.24 -12.36
C GLU A 51 -14.47 -14.46 -12.08
N SER A 52 -14.86 -14.33 -10.80
CA SER A 52 -16.07 -13.60 -10.42
C SER A 52 -16.00 -12.11 -10.76
N ILE A 53 -14.82 -11.50 -10.60
CA ILE A 53 -14.60 -10.09 -10.95
C ILE A 53 -14.57 -9.93 -12.48
N LYS A 54 -13.96 -10.86 -13.21
CA LYS A 54 -13.99 -10.85 -14.68
C LYS A 54 -15.41 -10.93 -15.23
N GLU A 55 -16.25 -11.80 -14.66
CA GLU A 55 -17.67 -11.93 -15.02
C GLU A 55 -18.46 -10.65 -14.75
N GLN A 56 -18.26 -10.00 -13.60
CA GLN A 56 -18.93 -8.73 -13.30
C GLN A 56 -18.49 -7.60 -14.25
N ILE A 57 -17.19 -7.53 -14.58
CA ILE A 57 -16.68 -6.53 -15.52
C ILE A 57 -17.22 -6.78 -16.94
N SER A 58 -17.32 -8.03 -17.38
CA SER A 58 -17.85 -8.35 -18.72
C SER A 58 -19.34 -8.01 -18.84
N GLN A 59 -20.14 -8.33 -17.81
CA GLN A 59 -21.57 -7.97 -17.75
C GLN A 59 -21.80 -6.45 -17.74
N SER A 60 -20.98 -5.72 -16.97
CA SER A 60 -21.06 -4.25 -16.94
C SER A 60 -20.72 -3.61 -18.28
N LYS A 61 -19.76 -4.18 -19.04
CA LYS A 61 -19.40 -3.69 -20.38
C LYS A 61 -20.43 -4.01 -21.45
N ALA A 62 -21.13 -5.13 -21.33
CA ALA A 62 -22.19 -5.51 -22.27
C ALA A 62 -23.49 -4.71 -22.07
N SER A 63 -23.65 -4.07 -20.90
CA SER A 63 -24.84 -3.32 -20.51
C SER A 63 -24.70 -1.80 -20.71
N ALA A 64 -23.56 -1.32 -21.22
CA ALA A 64 -23.25 0.07 -21.51
C ALA A 64 -23.19 0.30 -23.03
#